data_AF-A0A7K2Z350-F1
#
_entry.id   AF-A0A7K2Z350-F1
#
_cell.length_a   1.000
_cell.length_b   1.000
_cell.length_c   1.000
_cell.angle_alpha   90.00
_cell.angle_beta   90.00
_cell.angle_gamma   90.00
#
_symmetry.space_group_name_H-M   'P 1'
#
loop_
_entity.id
_entity.type
_entity.pdbx_description
1 polymer ?
#
loop_
_entity_poly.entity_id
_entity_poly.type
_entity_poly.pdbx_seq_one_letter_code
_entity_poly.pdbx_strand_id
1 'polypeptide(L)'
;EWRPILRFSTLRDPAEIARFVELRVVDPQARNWLRGLAAAQRYQRAHLDLRAQIDEVDVDHHGVKFPLGQWISEQRREYAAGRLGAPQVEELEELGMVWSVHDRAWEDGYAMARRYAAEHGTLAAPKDAVIEGYPVGRWLEKRRAQGKAGTLPAERDVALDALVDGEEWNPRHWTPDWQRHLTYAQQFLAARGDGPRLDDVGVDVVYRGAALGRWVARQRSGWERLGGEQRGALTALGLTPPVSA
;
A
#
# COMPACT_ATOMS: atom_id res chain seq x y z
N GLU A 1 -34.50 -23.74 58.44
CA GLU A 1 -33.25 -24.21 57.81
C GLU A 1 -32.56 -23.02 57.14
N TRP A 2 -31.36 -22.65 57.61
CA TRP A 2 -30.55 -21.57 57.03
C TRP A 2 -29.28 -22.19 56.44
N ARG A 3 -29.07 -22.05 55.13
CA ARG A 3 -27.78 -22.32 54.47
C ARG A 3 -27.16 -20.98 54.05
N PRO A 4 -26.01 -20.55 54.60
CA PRO A 4 -25.29 -19.43 54.05
C PRO A 4 -24.55 -19.86 52.78
N ILE A 5 -24.89 -19.23 51.65
CA ILE A 5 -24.17 -19.32 50.38
C ILE A 5 -23.22 -18.12 50.30
N LEU A 6 -21.96 -18.43 49.94
CA LEU A 6 -20.84 -17.53 49.60
C LEU A 6 -20.08 -16.88 50.77
N ARG A 7 -18.96 -17.51 51.15
CA ARG A 7 -17.83 -16.86 51.82
C ARG A 7 -16.96 -16.16 50.77
N PHE A 8 -16.97 -14.83 50.75
CA PHE A 8 -15.89 -14.06 50.13
C PHE A 8 -14.73 -14.01 51.12
N SER A 9 -13.72 -14.86 50.96
CA SER A 9 -12.48 -14.68 51.72
C SER A 9 -11.25 -15.22 50.98
N THR A 10 -10.82 -14.48 49.98
CA THR A 10 -9.40 -14.16 49.90
C THR A 10 -9.31 -12.64 49.96
N LEU A 11 -9.05 -12.12 51.17
CA LEU A 11 -8.58 -10.75 51.33
C LEU A 11 -7.27 -10.67 50.53
N ARG A 12 -7.31 -10.03 49.36
CA ARG A 12 -6.08 -9.64 48.66
C ARG A 12 -5.26 -8.82 49.66
N ASP A 13 -3.99 -9.19 49.82
CA ASP A 13 -3.12 -8.53 50.78
C ASP A 13 -3.15 -7.02 50.52
N PRO A 14 -3.57 -6.18 51.49
CA PRO A 14 -3.54 -4.73 51.35
C PRO A 14 -2.17 -4.22 50.95
N ALA A 15 -1.08 -4.91 51.29
CA ALA A 15 0.27 -4.60 50.86
C ALA A 15 0.53 -4.94 49.39
N GLU A 16 -0.08 -6.00 48.83
CA GLU A 16 -0.02 -6.28 47.39
C GLU A 16 -0.87 -5.30 46.59
N ILE A 17 -2.05 -4.92 47.09
CA ILE A 17 -2.86 -3.86 46.49
C ILE A 17 -2.13 -2.52 46.59
N ALA A 18 -1.58 -2.17 47.75
CA ALA A 18 -0.82 -0.95 47.94
C ALA A 18 0.45 -0.93 47.09
N ARG A 19 1.16 -2.06 46.93
CA ARG A 19 2.35 -2.16 46.08
C ARG A 19 1.98 -2.14 44.59
N PHE A 20 0.87 -2.75 44.18
CA PHE A 20 0.32 -2.66 42.81
C PHE A 20 -0.17 -1.24 42.47
N VAL A 21 -0.81 -0.58 43.43
CA VAL A 21 -1.22 0.82 43.34
C VAL A 21 0.01 1.72 43.36
N GLU A 22 0.98 1.57 44.27
CA GLU A 22 2.24 2.33 44.32
C GLU A 22 3.07 2.16 43.05
N LEU A 23 3.21 0.94 42.51
CA LEU A 23 3.92 0.70 41.25
C LEU A 23 3.24 1.37 40.05
N ARG A 24 1.90 1.49 40.03
CA ARG A 24 1.15 2.23 39.00
C ARG A 24 0.99 3.73 39.28
N VAL A 25 1.10 4.16 40.54
CA VAL A 25 0.85 5.53 41.00
C VAL A 25 2.13 6.34 41.12
N VAL A 26 3.33 5.73 41.20
CA VAL A 26 4.57 6.49 41.36
C VAL A 26 5.29 6.76 40.04
N ASP A 27 5.21 5.89 39.03
CA ASP A 27 5.85 6.15 37.73
C ASP A 27 5.12 7.26 36.95
N PRO A 28 5.74 8.45 36.74
CA PRO A 28 5.15 9.53 35.95
C PRO A 28 4.93 9.13 34.50
N GLN A 29 5.77 8.24 33.95
CA GLN A 29 5.68 7.78 32.57
C GLN A 29 4.49 6.85 32.36
N ALA A 30 4.30 5.86 33.25
CA ALA A 30 3.10 5.02 33.26
C ALA A 30 1.80 5.85 33.44
N ARG A 31 1.82 6.88 34.30
CA ARG A 31 0.68 7.79 34.45
C ARG A 31 0.39 8.61 33.20
N ASN A 32 1.42 9.12 32.54
CA ASN A 32 1.26 9.84 31.26
C ASN A 32 0.67 8.91 30.19
N TRP A 33 1.22 7.70 30.03
CA TRP A 33 0.69 6.69 29.12
C TRP A 33 -0.80 6.40 29.37
N LEU A 34 -1.20 6.09 30.60
CA LEU A 34 -2.59 5.78 30.92
C LEU A 34 -3.55 6.95 30.65
N ARG A 35 -3.11 8.18 30.94
CA ARG A 35 -3.89 9.39 30.62
C ARG A 35 -4.03 9.59 29.11
N GLY A 36 -2.93 9.40 28.37
CA GLY A 36 -2.92 9.49 26.93
C GLY A 36 -3.77 8.42 26.25
N LEU A 37 -3.69 7.17 26.71
CA LEU A 37 -4.52 6.08 26.22
C LEU A 37 -6.02 6.35 26.48
N ALA A 38 -6.37 6.83 27.68
CA ALA A 38 -7.76 7.19 27.99
C ALA A 38 -8.28 8.35 27.12
N ALA A 39 -7.43 9.34 26.83
CA ALA A 39 -7.73 10.44 25.92
C ALA A 39 -7.89 9.95 24.47
N ALA A 40 -6.99 9.08 24.00
CA ALA A 40 -7.05 8.45 22.69
C ALA A 40 -8.34 7.63 22.51
N GLN A 41 -8.74 6.84 23.51
CA GLN A 41 -10.01 6.10 23.49
C GLN A 41 -11.23 7.02 23.42
N ARG A 42 -11.21 8.18 24.10
CA ARG A 42 -12.29 9.17 23.98
C ARG A 42 -12.35 9.76 22.58
N TYR A 43 -11.20 10.16 22.04
CA TYR A 43 -11.09 10.69 20.69
C TYR A 43 -11.56 9.68 19.64
N GLN A 44 -11.11 8.42 19.74
CA GLN A 44 -11.52 7.34 18.85
C GLN A 44 -13.05 7.13 18.87
N ARG A 45 -13.70 7.21 20.04
CA ARG A 45 -15.16 7.11 20.11
C ARG A 45 -15.88 8.26 19.40
N ALA A 46 -15.26 9.43 19.33
CA ALA A 46 -15.82 10.61 18.68
C ALA A 46 -15.52 10.68 17.17
N HIS A 47 -14.34 10.20 16.76
CA HIS A 47 -13.80 10.41 15.40
C HIS A 47 -13.59 9.12 14.59
N LEU A 48 -13.70 7.95 15.24
CA LEU A 48 -13.45 6.62 14.68
C LEU A 48 -12.02 6.42 14.13
N ASP A 49 -11.08 7.27 14.55
CA ASP A 49 -9.65 7.17 14.25
C ASP A 49 -8.79 7.84 15.36
N LEU A 50 -7.46 7.85 15.19
CA LEU A 50 -6.51 8.62 16.00
C LEU A 50 -5.74 9.67 15.16
N ARG A 51 -6.44 10.39 14.28
CA ARG A 51 -5.87 11.45 13.43
C ARG A 51 -5.98 12.84 14.04
N ALA A 52 -5.76 12.93 15.36
CA ALA A 52 -5.71 14.19 16.07
C ALA A 52 -4.67 15.14 15.46
N GLN A 53 -5.05 16.41 15.29
CA GLN A 53 -4.12 17.48 14.95
C GLN A 53 -3.17 17.74 16.13
N ILE A 54 -2.01 18.36 15.89
CA ILE A 54 -0.99 18.55 16.94
C ILE A 54 -1.47 19.39 18.12
N ASP A 55 -2.42 20.30 17.87
CA ASP A 55 -3.05 21.21 18.82
C ASP A 55 -4.33 20.63 19.46
N GLU A 56 -4.69 19.39 19.13
CA GLU A 56 -5.86 18.72 19.70
C GLU A 56 -5.69 18.51 21.22
N VAL A 57 -6.72 18.91 21.97
CA VAL A 57 -6.77 18.79 23.43
C VAL A 57 -8.01 18.00 23.82
N ASP A 58 -7.80 16.83 24.41
CA ASP A 58 -8.88 16.06 25.06
C ASP A 58 -9.23 16.72 26.40
N VAL A 59 -10.52 16.71 26.73
CA VAL A 59 -11.04 17.17 28.02
C VAL A 59 -11.84 16.04 28.63
N ASP A 60 -11.41 15.54 29.78
CA ASP A 60 -12.13 14.47 30.46
C ASP A 60 -13.42 14.98 31.14
N HIS A 61 -14.19 14.04 31.69
CA HIS A 61 -15.46 14.33 32.36
C HIS A 61 -15.32 15.18 33.65
N HIS A 62 -14.10 15.38 34.14
CA HIS A 62 -13.78 16.28 35.25
C HIS A 62 -13.25 17.64 34.79
N GLY A 63 -13.23 17.90 33.47
CA GLY A 63 -12.71 19.14 32.90
C GLY A 63 -11.19 19.19 32.83
N VAL A 64 -10.49 18.07 33.07
CA VAL A 64 -9.03 18.04 33.01
C VAL A 64 -8.60 17.94 31.55
N LYS A 65 -7.77 18.90 31.13
CA LYS A 65 -7.20 18.96 29.78
C LYS A 65 -6.01 18.01 29.63
N PHE A 66 -5.92 17.37 28.47
CA PHE A 66 -4.78 16.56 28.07
C PHE A 66 -4.37 16.88 26.62
N PRO A 67 -3.09 17.20 26.34
CA PRO A 67 -2.63 17.57 25.00
C PRO A 67 -2.50 16.34 24.10
N LEU A 68 -3.64 15.80 23.66
CA LEU A 68 -3.72 14.55 22.90
C LEU A 68 -2.91 14.60 21.61
N GLY A 69 -3.00 15.70 20.86
CA GLY A 69 -2.26 15.88 19.60
C GLY A 69 -0.75 15.71 19.77
N GLN A 70 -0.19 16.39 20.77
CA GLN A 70 1.23 16.30 21.11
C GLN A 70 1.60 14.89 21.58
N TRP A 71 0.75 14.27 22.40
CA TRP A 71 0.98 12.91 22.89
C TRP A 71 0.98 11.88 21.75
N ILE A 72 0.06 11.97 20.79
CA ILE A 72 0.03 11.12 19.59
C ILE A 72 1.29 11.34 18.74
N SER A 73 1.70 12.59 18.54
CA SER A 73 2.95 12.91 17.84
C SER A 73 4.17 12.32 18.54
N GLU A 74 4.20 12.33 19.87
CA GLU A 74 5.24 11.69 20.66
C GLU A 74 5.22 10.17 20.50
N GLN A 75 4.06 9.51 20.54
CA GLN A 75 3.98 8.06 20.33
C GLN A 75 4.49 7.66 18.94
N ARG A 76 4.18 8.43 17.90
CA ARG A 76 4.72 8.21 16.54
C ARG A 76 6.24 8.32 16.51
N ARG A 77 6.82 9.28 17.23
CA ARG A 77 8.28 9.45 17.36
C ARG A 77 8.93 8.29 18.11
N GLU A 78 8.33 7.84 19.20
CA GLU A 78 8.83 6.70 19.99
C GLU A 78 8.73 5.39 19.20
N TYR A 79 7.66 5.19 18.44
CA TYR A 79 7.51 4.07 17.50
C TYR A 79 8.58 4.07 16.42
N ALA A 80 8.77 5.21 15.73
CA ALA A 80 9.78 5.34 14.69
C ALA A 80 11.22 5.13 15.21
N ALA A 81 11.45 5.40 16.50
CA ALA A 81 12.72 5.15 17.17
C ALA A 81 12.87 3.72 17.74
N GLY A 82 11.86 2.85 17.58
CA GLY A 82 11.86 1.48 18.11
C GLY A 82 11.83 1.40 19.64
N ARG A 83 11.36 2.46 20.32
CA ARG A 83 11.31 2.53 21.79
C ARG A 83 9.96 2.17 22.38
N LEU A 84 8.91 2.08 21.56
CA LEU A 84 7.59 1.62 21.99
C LEU A 84 7.58 0.09 22.15
N GLY A 85 7.09 -0.41 23.28
CA GLY A 85 6.97 -1.86 23.49
C GLY A 85 5.84 -2.46 22.64
N ALA A 86 5.96 -3.72 22.23
CA ALA A 86 4.96 -4.39 21.39
C ALA A 86 3.51 -4.30 21.94
N PRO A 87 3.24 -4.48 23.25
CA PRO A 87 1.89 -4.31 23.78
C PRO A 87 1.33 -2.89 23.62
N GLN A 88 2.19 -1.86 23.70
CA GLN A 88 1.79 -0.47 23.53
C GLN A 88 1.47 -0.16 22.06
N VAL A 89 2.19 -0.79 21.13
CA VAL A 89 1.92 -0.70 19.70
C VAL A 89 0.55 -1.30 19.41
N GLU A 90 0.33 -2.54 19.86
CA GLU A 90 -0.95 -3.25 19.67
C GLU A 90 -2.14 -2.46 20.24
N GLU A 91 -2.02 -1.92 21.47
CA GLU A 91 -3.08 -1.09 22.09
C GLU A 91 -3.42 0.14 21.23
N LEU A 92 -2.42 0.80 20.63
CA LEU A 92 -2.66 1.98 19.79
C LEU A 92 -3.18 1.62 18.40
N GLU A 93 -2.76 0.49 17.85
CA GLU A 93 -3.27 -0.04 16.58
C GLU A 93 -4.75 -0.43 16.67
N GLU A 94 -5.18 -1.04 17.77
CA GLU A 94 -6.60 -1.32 18.03
C GLU A 94 -7.47 -0.06 18.06
N LEU A 95 -6.89 1.07 18.45
CA LEU A 95 -7.54 2.38 18.45
C LEU A 95 -7.48 3.09 17.08
N GLY A 96 -6.84 2.50 16.08
CA GLY A 96 -6.71 3.07 14.74
C GLY A 96 -5.56 4.08 14.59
N MET A 97 -4.47 3.90 15.36
CA MET A 97 -3.26 4.69 15.21
C MET A 97 -2.67 4.55 13.81
N VAL A 98 -2.44 5.70 13.15
CA VAL A 98 -1.64 5.78 11.93
C VAL A 98 -0.26 6.28 12.31
N TRP A 99 0.73 5.40 12.29
CA TRP A 99 2.12 5.72 12.64
C TRP A 99 2.78 6.67 11.62
N SER A 100 2.48 6.47 10.33
CA SER A 100 3.00 7.24 9.22
C SER A 100 1.95 7.34 8.11
N VAL A 101 1.49 8.56 7.84
CA VAL A 101 0.55 8.83 6.73
C VAL A 101 1.15 8.46 5.38
N HIS A 102 2.48 8.54 5.24
CA HIS A 102 3.19 8.15 4.03
C HIS A 102 3.21 6.64 3.84
N ASP A 103 3.42 5.87 4.92
CA ASP A 103 3.42 4.42 4.85
C ASP A 103 2.02 3.89 4.61
N ARG A 104 1.02 4.51 5.23
CA ARG A 104 -0.38 4.18 4.93
C ARG A 104 -0.74 4.46 3.46
N ALA A 105 -0.38 5.64 2.94
CA ALA A 105 -0.63 5.98 1.54
C ALA A 105 0.13 5.05 0.56
N TRP A 106 1.28 4.54 0.98
CA TRP A 106 2.01 3.51 0.26
C TRP A 106 1.25 2.19 0.27
N GLU A 107 0.82 1.69 1.43
CA GLU A 107 0.04 0.44 1.57
C GLU A 107 -1.24 0.47 0.73
N ASP A 108 -2.00 1.55 0.81
CA ASP A 108 -3.25 1.71 0.06
C ASP A 108 -2.97 1.66 -1.45
N GLY A 109 -1.97 2.41 -1.92
CA GLY A 109 -1.60 2.40 -3.34
C GLY A 109 -1.00 1.08 -3.81
N TYR A 110 -0.20 0.42 -2.96
CA TYR A 110 0.39 -0.89 -3.22
C TYR A 110 -0.69 -1.98 -3.32
N ALA A 111 -1.70 -1.96 -2.44
CA ALA A 111 -2.83 -2.87 -2.51
C ALA A 111 -3.59 -2.71 -3.84
N MET A 112 -3.80 -1.48 -4.29
CA MET A 112 -4.46 -1.19 -5.58
C MET A 112 -3.59 -1.58 -6.78
N ALA A 113 -2.28 -1.36 -6.70
CA ALA A 113 -1.32 -1.82 -7.71
C ALA A 113 -1.32 -3.35 -7.83
N ARG A 114 -1.35 -4.07 -6.70
CA ARG A 114 -1.48 -5.53 -6.68
C ARG A 114 -2.77 -6.01 -7.36
N ARG A 115 -3.90 -5.36 -7.10
CA ARG A 115 -5.17 -5.68 -7.79
C ARG A 115 -5.08 -5.42 -9.29
N TYR A 116 -4.54 -4.27 -9.68
CA TYR A 116 -4.31 -3.95 -11.08
C TYR A 116 -3.43 -5.01 -11.77
N ALA A 117 -2.33 -5.42 -11.13
CA ALA A 117 -1.44 -6.46 -11.63
C ALA A 117 -2.16 -7.80 -11.76
N ALA A 118 -2.98 -8.19 -10.77
CA ALA A 118 -3.77 -9.43 -10.85
C ALA A 118 -4.81 -9.38 -12.00
N GLU A 119 -5.44 -8.24 -12.24
CA GLU A 119 -6.45 -8.09 -13.29
C GLU A 119 -5.84 -8.01 -14.69
N HIS A 120 -4.72 -7.30 -14.85
CA HIS A 120 -4.15 -6.96 -16.15
C HIS A 120 -2.85 -7.70 -16.49
N GLY A 121 -2.24 -8.40 -15.53
CA GLY A 121 -0.96 -9.11 -15.68
C GLY A 121 0.25 -8.19 -15.89
N THR A 122 0.12 -6.90 -15.58
CA THR A 122 1.18 -5.89 -15.75
C THR A 122 0.93 -4.74 -14.77
N LEU A 123 1.99 -4.03 -14.37
CA LEU A 123 1.88 -2.75 -13.67
C LEU A 123 1.92 -1.54 -14.61
N ALA A 124 1.97 -1.74 -15.92
CA ALA A 124 2.07 -0.69 -16.91
C ALA A 124 0.73 0.06 -17.16
N ALA A 125 0.09 0.48 -16.07
CA ALA A 125 -1.22 1.12 -16.08
C ALA A 125 -1.28 2.43 -16.88
N PRO A 126 -2.36 2.69 -17.64
CA PRO A 126 -2.69 4.02 -18.15
C PRO A 126 -2.73 5.06 -17.02
N LYS A 127 -2.43 6.32 -17.33
CA LYS A 127 -2.38 7.40 -16.32
C LYS A 127 -3.73 7.62 -15.60
N ASP A 128 -4.83 7.39 -16.31
CA ASP A 128 -6.20 7.53 -15.86
C ASP A 128 -6.78 6.22 -15.30
N ALA A 129 -5.99 5.15 -15.18
CA ALA A 129 -6.44 3.90 -14.60
C ALA A 129 -6.87 4.08 -13.13
N VAL A 130 -8.04 3.51 -12.82
CA VAL A 130 -8.67 3.54 -11.50
C VAL A 130 -9.05 2.12 -11.09
N ILE A 131 -8.71 1.73 -9.87
CA ILE A 131 -9.17 0.48 -9.22
C ILE A 131 -9.88 0.88 -7.93
N GLU A 132 -11.13 0.45 -7.75
CA GLU A 132 -11.92 0.74 -6.55
C GLU A 132 -11.97 2.24 -6.17
N GLY A 133 -12.04 3.13 -7.18
CA GLY A 133 -12.00 4.58 -6.98
C GLY A 133 -10.62 5.18 -6.72
N TYR A 134 -9.58 4.35 -6.55
CA TYR A 134 -8.20 4.78 -6.36
C TYR A 134 -7.48 5.01 -7.71
N PRO A 135 -6.86 6.18 -7.94
CA PRO A 135 -6.17 6.51 -9.20
C PRO A 135 -4.80 5.83 -9.31
N VAL A 136 -4.79 4.49 -9.46
CA VAL A 136 -3.59 3.64 -9.48
C VAL A 136 -2.61 4.04 -10.59
N GLY A 137 -3.11 4.52 -11.74
CA GLY A 137 -2.28 4.97 -12.87
C GLY A 137 -1.35 6.12 -12.49
N ARG A 138 -1.90 7.16 -11.86
CA ARG A 138 -1.13 8.33 -11.36
C ARG A 138 -0.20 7.93 -10.22
N TRP A 139 -0.64 7.02 -9.36
CA TRP A 139 0.20 6.54 -8.27
C TRP A 139 1.45 5.84 -8.81
N LEU A 140 1.30 4.92 -9.77
CA LEU A 140 2.41 4.22 -10.43
C LEU A 140 3.31 5.18 -11.22
N GLU A 141 2.76 6.18 -11.93
CA GLU A 141 3.55 7.24 -12.58
C GLU A 141 4.46 7.96 -11.57
N LYS A 142 3.92 8.33 -10.40
CA LYS A 142 4.69 8.95 -9.33
C LYS A 142 5.75 8.01 -8.75
N ARG A 143 5.46 6.71 -8.62
CA ARG A 143 6.45 5.72 -8.16
C ARG A 143 7.60 5.60 -9.17
N ARG A 144 7.30 5.51 -10.46
CA ARG A 144 8.33 5.46 -11.52
C ARG A 144 9.21 6.70 -11.52
N ALA A 145 8.63 7.89 -11.34
CA ALA A 145 9.39 9.12 -11.22
C ALA A 145 10.35 9.09 -10.01
N GLN A 146 9.91 8.55 -8.87
CA GLN A 146 10.78 8.39 -7.70
C GLN A 146 11.88 7.35 -7.90
N GLY A 147 11.57 6.22 -8.54
CA GLY A 147 12.57 5.20 -8.88
C GLY A 147 13.65 5.78 -9.79
N LYS A 148 13.26 6.54 -10.82
CA LYS A 148 14.21 7.26 -11.70
C LYS A 148 15.07 8.28 -10.94
N ALA A 149 14.49 8.94 -9.94
CA ALA A 149 15.21 9.90 -9.10
C ALA A 149 16.03 9.25 -7.97
N GLY A 150 15.98 7.93 -7.78
CA GLY A 150 16.63 7.24 -6.67
C GLY A 150 16.05 7.59 -5.29
N THR A 151 14.81 8.09 -5.25
CA THR A 151 14.13 8.50 -4.00
C THR A 151 13.05 7.52 -3.55
N LEU A 152 12.79 6.46 -4.34
CA LEU A 152 11.96 5.35 -3.92
C LEU A 152 12.80 4.43 -3.03
N PRO A 153 12.36 4.09 -1.81
CA PRO A 153 13.05 3.11 -0.97
C PRO A 153 13.22 1.77 -1.68
N ALA A 154 14.36 1.11 -1.49
CA ALA A 154 14.72 -0.11 -2.22
C ALA A 154 13.74 -1.25 -1.97
N GLU A 155 13.25 -1.39 -0.73
CA GLU A 155 12.25 -2.38 -0.36
C GLU A 155 10.92 -2.17 -1.09
N ARG A 156 10.58 -0.93 -1.42
CA ARG A 156 9.36 -0.57 -2.16
C ARG A 156 9.50 -0.85 -3.65
N ASP A 157 10.69 -0.68 -4.21
CA ASP A 157 11.02 -1.05 -5.58
C ASP A 157 10.91 -2.57 -5.77
N VAL A 158 11.56 -3.34 -4.88
CA VAL A 158 11.49 -4.82 -4.85
C VAL A 158 10.06 -5.31 -4.66
N ALA A 159 9.28 -4.67 -3.78
CA ALA A 159 7.89 -5.04 -3.57
C ALA A 159 7.04 -4.87 -4.84
N LEU A 160 7.28 -3.81 -5.64
CA LEU A 160 6.56 -3.60 -6.90
C LEU A 160 6.99 -4.58 -7.99
N ASP A 161 8.29 -4.90 -8.09
CA ASP A 161 8.77 -5.94 -9.01
C ASP A 161 8.12 -7.29 -8.70
N ALA A 162 7.96 -7.63 -7.42
CA ALA A 162 7.35 -8.90 -7.00
C ALA A 162 5.85 -9.03 -7.34
N LEU A 163 5.19 -7.97 -7.83
CA LEU A 163 3.78 -8.02 -8.24
C LEU A 163 3.58 -8.50 -9.68
N VAL A 164 4.64 -8.59 -10.48
CA VAL A 164 4.58 -8.96 -11.90
C VAL A 164 5.65 -10.00 -12.24
N ASP A 165 5.25 -11.06 -12.95
CA ASP A 165 6.17 -12.14 -13.30
C ASP A 165 6.84 -11.88 -14.65
N GLY A 166 8.18 -11.81 -14.66
CA GLY A 166 8.97 -11.71 -15.90
C GLY A 166 8.92 -10.35 -16.60
N GLU A 167 8.37 -9.33 -15.95
CA GLU A 167 8.26 -7.96 -16.44
C GLU A 167 8.82 -6.98 -15.41
N GLU A 168 9.57 -5.96 -15.84
CA GLU A 168 9.98 -4.87 -14.95
C GLU A 168 8.79 -3.94 -14.68
N TRP A 169 8.44 -3.66 -13.41
CA TRP A 169 7.31 -2.76 -13.12
C TRP A 169 7.56 -1.32 -13.63
N ASN A 170 8.85 -0.94 -13.72
CA ASN A 170 9.35 0.34 -14.21
C ASN A 170 10.31 0.15 -15.39
N PRO A 171 9.80 0.03 -16.62
CA PRO A 171 10.63 -0.27 -17.78
C PRO A 171 11.68 0.80 -18.06
N ARG A 172 12.89 0.33 -18.36
CA ARG A 172 14.04 1.16 -18.72
C ARG A 172 14.21 1.36 -20.23
N HIS A 173 13.83 0.34 -21.01
CA HIS A 173 14.13 0.24 -22.45
C HIS A 173 12.99 0.73 -23.35
N TRP A 174 11.78 0.87 -22.80
CA TRP A 174 10.60 1.38 -23.50
C TRP A 174 9.63 2.05 -22.54
N THR A 175 8.54 2.60 -23.07
CA THR A 175 7.52 3.25 -22.27
C THR A 175 6.60 2.23 -21.59
N PRO A 176 5.98 2.57 -20.43
CA PRO A 176 4.92 1.73 -19.86
C PRO A 176 3.77 1.51 -20.83
N ASP A 177 3.43 2.50 -21.67
CA ASP A 177 2.41 2.32 -22.70
C ASP A 177 2.76 1.19 -23.68
N TRP A 178 4.00 1.16 -24.16
CA TRP A 178 4.47 0.12 -25.07
C TRP A 178 4.48 -1.26 -24.37
N GLN A 179 5.00 -1.32 -23.14
CA GLN A 179 4.99 -2.53 -22.32
C GLN A 179 3.59 -3.10 -22.14
N ARG A 180 2.61 -2.27 -21.78
CA ARG A 180 1.21 -2.71 -21.61
C ARG A 180 0.66 -3.37 -22.87
N HIS A 181 0.94 -2.79 -24.04
CA HIS A 181 0.49 -3.37 -25.30
C HIS A 181 1.20 -4.70 -25.60
N LEU A 182 2.49 -4.82 -25.27
CA LEU A 182 3.22 -6.08 -25.39
C LEU A 182 2.61 -7.17 -24.50
N THR A 183 2.35 -6.89 -23.22
CA THR A 183 1.70 -7.82 -22.29
C THR A 183 0.32 -8.24 -22.81
N TYR A 184 -0.47 -7.28 -23.30
CA TYR A 184 -1.80 -7.57 -23.86
C TYR A 184 -1.72 -8.38 -25.16
N ALA A 185 -0.69 -8.17 -25.97
CA ALA A 185 -0.44 -8.99 -27.15
C ALA A 185 -0.12 -10.44 -26.74
N GLN A 186 0.79 -10.63 -25.78
CA GLN A 186 1.14 -11.95 -25.23
C GLN A 186 -0.10 -12.68 -24.68
N GLN A 187 -0.90 -12.01 -23.86
CA GLN A 187 -2.14 -12.57 -23.31
C GLN A 187 -3.17 -12.90 -24.39
N PHE A 188 -3.34 -12.00 -25.37
CA PHE A 188 -4.25 -12.22 -26.49
C PHE A 188 -3.85 -13.44 -27.33
N LEU A 189 -2.56 -13.61 -27.60
CA LEU A 189 -2.04 -14.78 -28.33
C LEU A 189 -2.18 -16.06 -27.50
N ALA A 190 -1.78 -16.04 -26.22
CA ALA A 190 -1.89 -17.19 -25.33
C ALA A 190 -3.34 -17.69 -25.18
N ALA A 191 -4.32 -16.79 -25.11
CA ALA A 191 -5.74 -17.14 -25.02
C ALA A 191 -6.30 -17.80 -26.30
N ARG A 192 -5.62 -17.66 -27.44
CA ARG A 192 -6.04 -18.23 -28.73
C ARG A 192 -5.41 -19.62 -29.02
N GLY A 193 -4.44 -20.07 -28.22
CA GLY A 193 -3.70 -21.33 -28.41
C GLY A 193 -2.45 -21.20 -29.30
N ASP A 194 -1.88 -22.34 -29.71
CA ASP A 194 -0.56 -22.49 -30.41
C ASP A 194 -0.42 -21.80 -31.80
N GLY A 195 -1.31 -20.90 -32.22
CA GLY A 195 -1.22 -20.31 -33.55
C GLY A 195 -2.21 -19.19 -33.82
N PRO A 196 -1.90 -17.99 -33.32
CA PRO A 196 -1.70 -16.87 -34.23
C PRO A 196 -0.41 -16.10 -33.91
N ARG A 197 0.23 -15.57 -34.95
CA ARG A 197 1.33 -14.62 -34.80
C ARG A 197 0.78 -13.20 -34.72
N LEU A 198 1.61 -12.25 -34.31
CA LEU A 198 1.22 -10.83 -34.43
C LEU A 198 0.83 -10.46 -35.86
N ASP A 199 1.37 -11.15 -36.87
CA ASP A 199 0.99 -10.95 -38.26
C ASP A 199 -0.49 -11.22 -38.57
N ASP A 200 -1.14 -12.10 -37.79
CA ASP A 200 -2.53 -12.50 -37.98
C ASP A 200 -3.52 -11.59 -37.22
N VAL A 201 -3.02 -10.59 -36.49
CA VAL A 201 -3.85 -9.67 -35.72
C VAL A 201 -4.45 -8.62 -36.65
N GLY A 202 -5.76 -8.73 -36.91
CA GLY A 202 -6.51 -7.75 -37.68
C GLY A 202 -6.48 -6.35 -37.04
N VAL A 203 -6.49 -5.30 -37.87
CA VAL A 203 -6.33 -3.89 -37.43
C VAL A 203 -7.40 -3.43 -36.42
N ASP A 204 -8.59 -4.02 -36.47
CA ASP A 204 -9.73 -3.66 -35.62
C ASP A 204 -9.77 -4.43 -34.29
N VAL A 205 -8.80 -5.32 -34.04
CA VAL A 205 -8.74 -6.08 -32.79
C VAL A 205 -8.52 -5.13 -31.60
N VAL A 206 -9.45 -5.16 -30.66
CA VAL A 206 -9.36 -4.51 -29.35
C VAL A 206 -9.28 -5.59 -28.29
N TYR A 207 -8.30 -5.48 -27.39
CA TYR A 207 -8.14 -6.41 -26.27
C TYR A 207 -7.96 -5.62 -24.98
N ARG A 208 -8.78 -5.94 -23.96
CA ARG A 208 -8.80 -5.23 -22.66
C ARG A 208 -8.84 -3.69 -22.80
N GLY A 209 -9.65 -3.21 -23.75
CA GLY A 209 -9.81 -1.78 -24.05
C GLY A 209 -8.67 -1.14 -24.87
N ALA A 210 -7.57 -1.85 -25.12
CA ALA A 210 -6.48 -1.36 -25.96
C ALA A 210 -6.71 -1.74 -27.43
N ALA A 211 -6.48 -0.79 -28.34
CA ALA A 211 -6.56 -1.00 -29.79
C ALA A 211 -5.35 -1.78 -30.32
N LEU A 212 -5.26 -3.05 -29.94
CA LEU A 212 -4.11 -3.93 -30.18
C LEU A 212 -3.77 -4.03 -31.67
N GLY A 213 -4.75 -4.23 -32.55
CA GLY A 213 -4.52 -4.34 -34.00
C GLY A 213 -3.88 -3.08 -34.59
N ARG A 214 -4.38 -1.90 -34.23
CA ARG A 214 -3.78 -0.62 -34.63
C ARG A 214 -2.38 -0.43 -34.05
N TRP A 215 -2.13 -0.90 -32.83
CA TRP A 215 -0.80 -0.86 -32.22
C TRP A 215 0.19 -1.75 -32.98
N VAL A 216 -0.20 -2.99 -33.35
CA VAL A 216 0.62 -3.91 -34.16
C VAL A 216 0.94 -3.32 -35.53
N ALA A 217 -0.07 -2.80 -36.23
CA ALA A 217 0.11 -2.13 -37.53
C ALA A 217 1.11 -0.96 -37.44
N ARG A 218 1.03 -0.18 -36.35
CA ARG A 218 1.99 0.90 -36.08
C ARG A 218 3.40 0.37 -35.89
N GLN A 219 3.60 -0.73 -35.15
CA GLN A 219 4.93 -1.32 -34.97
C GLN A 219 5.54 -1.75 -36.31
N ARG A 220 4.75 -2.37 -37.20
CA ARG A 220 5.20 -2.78 -38.54
C ARG A 220 5.60 -1.58 -39.40
N SER A 221 4.75 -0.54 -39.46
CA SER A 221 5.05 0.67 -40.24
C SER A 221 6.21 1.51 -39.69
N GLY A 222 6.49 1.37 -38.40
CA GLY A 222 7.53 2.10 -37.68
C GLY A 222 8.78 1.28 -37.38
N TRP A 223 8.95 0.12 -38.01
CA TRP A 223 9.96 -0.88 -37.64
C TRP A 223 11.38 -0.33 -37.47
N GLU A 224 11.83 0.52 -38.40
CA GLU A 224 13.18 1.11 -38.36
C GLU A 224 13.43 2.02 -37.15
N ARG A 225 12.37 2.55 -36.54
CA ARG A 225 12.47 3.40 -35.33
C ARG A 225 12.50 2.60 -34.04
N LEU A 226 12.23 1.29 -34.10
CA LEU A 226 12.18 0.43 -32.92
C LEU A 226 13.59 0.09 -32.45
N GLY A 227 13.79 0.07 -31.13
CA GLY A 227 15.02 -0.43 -30.52
C GLY A 227 15.22 -1.93 -30.76
N GLY A 228 16.45 -2.43 -30.57
CA GLY A 228 16.78 -3.85 -30.78
C GLY A 228 15.92 -4.79 -29.92
N GLU A 229 15.70 -4.44 -28.65
CA GLU A 229 14.85 -5.22 -27.74
C GLU A 229 13.38 -5.23 -28.16
N GLN A 230 12.85 -4.09 -28.63
CA GLN A 230 11.48 -4.01 -29.16
C GLN A 230 11.31 -4.90 -30.39
N ARG A 231 12.27 -4.86 -31.32
CA ARG A 231 12.28 -5.74 -32.51
C ARG A 231 12.36 -7.20 -32.13
N GLY A 232 13.23 -7.54 -31.17
CA GLY A 232 13.36 -8.90 -30.63
C GLY A 232 12.05 -9.42 -30.03
N ALA A 233 11.43 -8.64 -29.14
CA ALA A 233 10.16 -8.99 -28.50
C ALA A 233 9.02 -9.18 -29.52
N LEU A 234 8.91 -8.29 -30.52
CA LEU A 234 7.88 -8.40 -31.55
C LEU A 234 8.12 -9.60 -32.48
N THR A 235 9.38 -9.88 -32.85
CA THR A 235 9.75 -11.04 -33.67
C THR A 235 9.46 -12.35 -32.95
N ALA A 236 9.71 -12.40 -31.63
CA ALA A 236 9.41 -13.56 -30.79
C ALA A 236 7.90 -13.87 -30.73
N LEU A 237 7.05 -12.84 -30.88
CA LEU A 237 5.60 -12.98 -31.01
C LEU A 237 5.13 -13.16 -32.47
N GLY A 238 6.06 -13.31 -33.41
CA GLY A 238 5.79 -13.60 -34.80
C GLY A 238 5.43 -12.40 -35.67
N LEU A 239 5.84 -11.18 -35.30
CA LEU A 239 5.74 -10.04 -36.22
C LEU A 239 6.89 -10.13 -37.25
N THR A 240 6.54 -10.24 -38.54
CA THR A 240 7.56 -10.27 -39.61
C THR A 240 8.11 -8.87 -39.87
N PRO A 241 9.45 -8.68 -39.84
CA PRO A 241 10.08 -7.42 -40.23
C PRO A 241 9.70 -7.02 -41.67
N PRO A 242 9.47 -5.73 -41.97
CA PRO A 242 9.32 -5.29 -43.34
C PRO A 242 10.61 -5.57 -44.13
N VAL A 243 10.47 -5.96 -45.39
CA VAL A 243 11.62 -6.13 -46.30
C VAL A 243 12.29 -4.76 -46.45
N SER A 244 13.57 -4.66 -46.08
CA SER A 244 14.35 -3.44 -46.26
C SER A 244 14.38 -3.08 -47.75
N ALA A 245 13.96 -1.85 -48.07
CA ALA A 245 14.01 -1.29 -49.42
C ALA A 245 15.44 -0.84 -49.79
#